data_AF-A0A3C2BBK6-F1
#
_entry.id   AF-A0A3C2BBK6-F1
#
_cell.length_a   1.000
_cell.length_b   1.000
_cell.length_c   1.000
_cell.angle_alpha   90.00
_cell.angle_beta   90.00
_cell.angle_gamma   90.00
#
_symmetry.space_group_name_H-M   'P 1'
#
loop_
_entity.id
_entity.type
_entity.pdbx_description
1 polymer ?
#
loop_
_entity_poly.entity_id
_entity_poly.type
_entity_poly.pdbx_seq_one_letter_code
_entity_poly.pdbx_strand_id
1 'polypeptide(L)'
;MLSCETKYPVMLVHGMGFRDRKIFNYWGRIPKELEKRGCKVFYGNQDANATIHDNAVMLRKSLYNALEKSESEKVNIIAHSKGGIDSRYLISSLKEYNRIASLSTIDAPHNGSETVDFLMKFPDILVKLTGKITDFFMYIQGDRKPDSYRVFHELTTDYMKKFNSENPDIPEVYYQSFGFRMKNPFSDIIMAFPYSVIRLIEHSDTDGLLTERAMRWTNFRGMYTSPERRGISHCDATDLRRRAFSKKKPQNEYEVSDIVDFYVELVSELKEMGL
;
A
#
# COMPACT_ATOMS: atom_id res chain seq x y z
N MET A 1 1.65 -24.02 -12.59
CA MET A 1 1.88 -22.69 -11.97
C MET A 1 0.59 -21.93 -12.09
N LEU A 2 0.18 -21.20 -11.04
CA LEU A 2 -0.99 -20.32 -11.09
C LEU A 2 -0.80 -19.29 -12.22
N SER A 3 -1.89 -19.00 -12.93
CA SER A 3 -1.90 -18.00 -14.01
C SER A 3 -2.39 -16.67 -13.46
N CYS A 4 -1.71 -15.59 -13.81
CA CYS A 4 -2.04 -14.23 -13.38
C CYS A 4 -2.59 -13.39 -14.56
N GLU A 5 -3.09 -14.05 -15.60
CA GLU A 5 -3.68 -13.40 -16.77
C GLU A 5 -5.12 -12.98 -16.46
N THR A 6 -5.25 -11.86 -15.75
CA THR A 6 -6.52 -11.20 -15.41
C THR A 6 -7.19 -10.60 -16.65
N LYS A 7 -8.51 -10.38 -16.59
CA LYS A 7 -9.28 -9.72 -17.66
C LYS A 7 -8.82 -8.29 -17.86
N TYR A 8 -8.59 -7.57 -16.75
CA TYR A 8 -8.08 -6.20 -16.75
C TYR A 8 -6.63 -6.18 -16.24
N PRO A 9 -5.75 -5.31 -16.79
CA PRO A 9 -4.37 -5.22 -16.34
C PRO A 9 -4.28 -4.79 -14.87
N VAL A 10 -3.17 -5.12 -14.22
CA VAL A 10 -2.88 -4.72 -12.84
C VAL A 10 -2.12 -3.40 -12.84
N MET A 11 -2.57 -2.44 -12.02
CA MET A 11 -1.84 -1.21 -11.72
C MET A 11 -1.36 -1.23 -10.26
N LEU A 12 -0.03 -1.26 -10.09
CA LEU A 12 0.61 -1.24 -8.79
C LEU A 12 0.79 0.20 -8.29
N VAL A 13 0.29 0.51 -7.10
CA VAL A 13 0.28 1.87 -6.54
C VAL A 13 1.06 1.92 -5.23
N HIS A 14 2.26 2.48 -5.28
CA HIS A 14 3.15 2.53 -4.11
C HIS A 14 2.66 3.44 -2.98
N GLY A 15 3.21 3.23 -1.79
CA GLY A 15 2.97 4.04 -0.62
C GLY A 15 3.93 5.22 -0.46
N MET A 16 4.04 5.69 0.77
CA MET A 16 4.90 6.81 1.13
C MET A 16 6.39 6.43 1.17
N GLY A 17 7.28 7.40 0.93
CA GLY A 17 8.72 7.31 1.23
C GLY A 17 9.60 6.57 0.22
N PHE A 18 9.02 5.87 -0.76
CA PHE A 18 9.77 5.27 -1.86
C PHE A 18 8.92 5.27 -3.15
N ARG A 19 9.58 5.16 -4.31
CA ARG A 19 8.99 5.36 -5.65
C ARG A 19 9.12 4.14 -6.55
N ASP A 20 8.22 4.02 -7.51
CA ASP A 20 8.41 3.10 -8.65
C ASP A 20 9.61 3.57 -9.49
N ARG A 21 10.66 2.75 -9.59
CA ARG A 21 11.85 3.03 -10.43
C ARG A 21 12.25 1.79 -11.23
N LYS A 22 12.82 2.00 -12.43
CA LYS A 22 13.26 0.90 -13.31
C LYS A 22 14.34 -0.01 -12.71
N ILE A 23 15.26 0.52 -11.90
CA ILE A 23 16.44 -0.24 -11.39
C ILE A 23 16.23 -0.70 -9.94
N PHE A 24 15.62 0.15 -9.10
CA PHE A 24 15.25 -0.19 -7.72
C PHE A 24 13.74 -0.01 -7.55
N ASN A 25 13.01 -0.98 -8.07
CA ASN A 25 11.55 -0.97 -8.02
C ASN A 25 11.04 -1.15 -6.59
N TYR A 26 10.03 -0.35 -6.23
CA TYR A 26 9.28 -0.42 -4.97
C TYR A 26 8.76 -1.82 -4.67
N TRP A 27 8.39 -2.55 -5.73
CA TRP A 27 7.72 -3.86 -5.67
C TRP A 27 8.67 -5.06 -5.78
N GLY A 28 9.99 -4.85 -5.69
CA GLY A 28 10.98 -5.93 -5.66
C GLY A 28 10.83 -6.94 -6.82
N ARG A 29 10.64 -8.22 -6.48
CA ARG A 29 10.48 -9.34 -7.42
C ARG A 29 9.05 -9.51 -7.94
N ILE A 30 8.05 -8.88 -7.32
CA ILE A 30 6.61 -9.12 -7.57
C ILE A 30 6.23 -8.91 -9.05
N PRO A 31 6.53 -7.75 -9.68
CA PRO A 31 6.02 -7.47 -11.03
C PRO A 31 6.51 -8.49 -12.05
N LYS A 32 7.80 -8.84 -11.98
CA LYS A 32 8.42 -9.79 -12.91
C LYS A 32 7.77 -11.18 -12.82
N GLU A 33 7.40 -11.61 -11.62
CA GLU A 33 6.77 -12.92 -11.45
C GLU A 33 5.31 -12.92 -11.92
N LEU A 34 4.58 -11.82 -11.72
CA LEU A 34 3.23 -11.63 -12.28
C LEU A 34 3.24 -11.60 -13.81
N GLU A 35 4.15 -10.84 -14.42
CA GLU A 35 4.32 -10.74 -15.88
C GLU A 35 4.68 -12.10 -16.50
N LYS A 36 5.57 -12.86 -15.85
CA LYS A 36 5.90 -14.23 -16.26
C LYS A 36 4.68 -15.17 -16.27
N ARG A 37 3.62 -14.83 -15.54
CA ARG A 37 2.36 -15.59 -15.45
C ARG A 37 1.23 -15.01 -16.30
N GLY A 38 1.54 -14.07 -17.19
CA GLY A 38 0.59 -13.50 -18.15
C GLY A 38 -0.05 -12.18 -17.70
N CYS A 39 0.29 -11.66 -16.52
CA CYS A 39 -0.27 -10.39 -16.06
C CYS A 39 0.34 -9.21 -16.83
N LYS A 40 -0.49 -8.30 -17.35
CA LYS A 40 -0.04 -6.98 -17.80
C LYS A 40 0.07 -6.06 -16.58
N VAL A 41 1.27 -5.56 -16.28
CA VAL A 41 1.53 -4.73 -15.08
C VAL A 41 1.86 -3.29 -15.46
N PHE A 42 1.21 -2.35 -14.79
CA PHE A 42 1.45 -0.91 -14.86
C PHE A 42 1.72 -0.35 -13.47
N TYR A 43 2.19 0.90 -13.42
CA TYR A 43 2.61 1.58 -12.19
C TYR A 43 1.86 2.89 -12.00
N GLY A 44 1.56 3.23 -10.75
CA GLY A 44 0.88 4.47 -10.39
C GLY A 44 1.73 5.73 -10.64
N ASN A 45 3.06 5.65 -10.50
CA ASN A 45 4.00 6.76 -10.77
C ASN A 45 3.63 8.11 -10.10
N GLN A 46 2.95 8.05 -8.95
CA GLN A 46 2.62 9.19 -8.12
C GLN A 46 3.84 9.63 -7.28
N ASP A 47 3.75 10.75 -6.57
CA ASP A 47 4.82 11.19 -5.68
C ASP A 47 4.84 10.36 -4.40
N ALA A 48 6.04 10.16 -3.82
CA ALA A 48 6.18 9.38 -2.61
C ALA A 48 5.70 10.13 -1.37
N ASN A 49 5.53 11.45 -1.43
CA ASN A 49 5.21 12.23 -0.25
C ASN A 49 4.36 13.48 -0.56
N ALA A 50 3.39 13.35 -1.46
CA ALA A 50 2.41 14.40 -1.74
C ALA A 50 1.05 14.08 -1.11
N THR A 51 0.19 15.11 -1.04
CA THR A 51 -1.18 15.00 -0.50
C THR A 51 -2.00 13.94 -1.23
N ILE A 52 -3.03 13.41 -0.57
CA ILE A 52 -3.95 12.42 -1.16
C ILE A 52 -4.54 12.93 -2.48
N HIS A 53 -5.00 14.19 -2.51
CA HIS A 53 -5.54 14.82 -3.71
C HIS A 53 -4.50 14.88 -4.84
N ASP A 54 -3.32 15.42 -4.58
CA ASP A 54 -2.31 15.64 -5.62
C ASP A 54 -1.83 14.30 -6.19
N ASN A 55 -1.63 13.29 -5.35
CA ASN A 55 -1.30 11.94 -5.81
C ASN A 55 -2.44 11.31 -6.62
N ALA A 56 -3.70 11.43 -6.20
CA ALA A 56 -4.82 10.91 -6.98
C ALA A 56 -4.92 11.55 -8.38
N VAL A 57 -4.61 12.84 -8.50
CA VAL A 57 -4.54 13.51 -9.82
C VAL A 57 -3.42 12.94 -10.69
N MET A 58 -2.28 12.56 -10.10
CA MET A 58 -1.19 11.89 -10.83
C MET A 58 -1.58 10.45 -11.21
N LEU A 59 -2.17 9.70 -10.28
CA LEU A 59 -2.68 8.36 -10.52
C LEU A 59 -3.68 8.32 -11.65
N ARG A 60 -4.57 9.31 -11.76
CA ARG A 60 -5.50 9.42 -12.88
C ARG A 60 -4.77 9.44 -14.23
N LYS A 61 -3.66 10.19 -14.35
CA LYS A 61 -2.87 10.23 -15.59
C LYS A 61 -2.28 8.85 -15.91
N SER A 62 -1.75 8.16 -14.90
CA SER A 62 -1.20 6.81 -15.05
C SER A 62 -2.27 5.78 -15.40
N LEU A 63 -3.47 5.90 -14.82
CA LEU A 63 -4.64 5.09 -15.17
C LEU A 63 -4.97 5.22 -16.65
N TYR A 64 -5.14 6.43 -17.17
CA TYR A 64 -5.43 6.63 -18.59
C TYR A 64 -4.32 6.05 -19.49
N ASN A 65 -3.05 6.22 -19.10
CA ASN A 65 -1.95 5.62 -19.87
C ASN A 65 -1.96 4.08 -19.85
N ALA A 66 -2.33 3.48 -18.72
CA ALA A 66 -2.47 2.04 -18.59
C ALA A 66 -3.61 1.50 -19.47
N LEU A 67 -4.78 2.15 -19.44
CA LEU A 67 -5.93 1.79 -20.27
C LEU A 67 -5.60 1.87 -21.77
N GLU A 68 -4.97 2.97 -22.20
CA GLU A 68 -4.56 3.18 -23.60
C GLU A 68 -3.57 2.10 -24.06
N LYS A 69 -2.48 1.88 -23.30
CA LYS A 69 -1.43 0.92 -23.69
C LYS A 69 -1.87 -0.54 -23.62
N SER A 70 -2.84 -0.84 -22.77
CA SER A 70 -3.36 -2.20 -22.62
C SER A 70 -4.55 -2.50 -23.51
N GLU A 71 -5.13 -1.48 -24.14
CA GLU A 71 -6.41 -1.52 -24.84
C GLU A 71 -7.53 -2.09 -23.96
N SER A 72 -7.52 -1.72 -22.67
CA SER A 72 -8.46 -2.21 -21.67
C SER A 72 -9.42 -1.13 -21.20
N GLU A 73 -10.63 -1.52 -20.81
CA GLU A 73 -11.66 -0.60 -20.31
C GLU A 73 -11.50 -0.27 -18.82
N LYS A 74 -10.87 -1.18 -18.06
CA LYS A 74 -10.65 -1.03 -16.63
C LYS A 74 -9.25 -1.49 -16.22
N VAL A 75 -8.87 -1.25 -14.96
CA VAL A 75 -7.68 -1.85 -14.33
C VAL A 75 -8.03 -2.45 -12.96
N ASN A 76 -7.23 -3.42 -12.52
CA ASN A 76 -7.18 -3.87 -11.12
C ASN A 76 -6.10 -3.11 -10.37
N ILE A 77 -6.46 -2.35 -9.35
CA ILE A 77 -5.47 -1.65 -8.54
C ILE A 77 -5.02 -2.55 -7.39
N ILE A 78 -3.70 -2.70 -7.23
CA ILE A 78 -3.11 -3.22 -5.99
C ILE A 78 -2.25 -2.12 -5.39
N ALA A 79 -2.62 -1.67 -4.20
CA ALA A 79 -2.07 -0.48 -3.60
C ALA A 79 -1.52 -0.74 -2.20
N HIS A 80 -0.31 -0.27 -1.93
CA HIS A 80 0.32 -0.45 -0.64
C HIS A 80 0.27 0.85 0.19
N SER A 81 0.04 0.73 1.50
CA SER A 81 0.12 1.84 2.44
C SER A 81 -0.75 3.03 2.02
N LYS A 82 -0.22 4.26 2.08
CA LYS A 82 -0.90 5.49 1.61
C LYS A 82 -1.42 5.38 0.17
N GLY A 83 -0.82 4.57 -0.69
CA GLY A 83 -1.28 4.34 -2.05
C GLY A 83 -2.71 3.81 -2.12
N GLY A 84 -3.15 3.05 -1.11
CA GLY A 84 -4.54 2.59 -1.00
C GLY A 84 -5.52 3.72 -0.75
N ILE A 85 -5.12 4.72 0.05
CA ILE A 85 -5.91 5.92 0.33
C ILE A 85 -5.97 6.83 -0.91
N ASP A 86 -4.84 7.03 -1.58
CA ASP A 86 -4.76 7.78 -2.85
C ASP A 86 -5.68 7.15 -3.92
N SER A 87 -5.73 5.81 -3.96
CA SER A 87 -6.58 5.06 -4.89
C SER A 87 -8.07 5.16 -4.55
N ARG A 88 -8.44 5.16 -3.26
CA ARG A 88 -9.84 5.42 -2.84
C ARG A 88 -10.32 6.81 -3.22
N TYR A 89 -9.46 7.83 -3.10
CA TYR A 89 -9.78 9.18 -3.53
C TYR A 89 -9.94 9.27 -5.06
N LEU A 90 -9.07 8.60 -5.82
CA LEU A 90 -9.19 8.48 -7.27
C LEU A 90 -10.54 7.87 -7.68
N ILE A 91 -10.94 6.77 -7.03
CA ILE A 91 -12.17 6.06 -7.36
C ILE A 91 -13.41 6.91 -7.02
N SER A 92 -13.46 7.44 -5.79
CA SER A 92 -14.66 8.08 -5.24
C SER A 92 -14.71 9.58 -5.57
N SER A 93 -13.78 10.37 -5.01
CA SER A 93 -13.78 11.83 -5.19
C SER A 93 -13.47 12.28 -6.63
N LEU A 94 -12.55 11.62 -7.32
CA LEU A 94 -12.28 11.90 -8.75
C LEU A 94 -13.20 11.16 -9.71
N LYS A 95 -14.11 10.31 -9.19
CA LYS A 95 -15.16 9.60 -9.93
C LYS A 95 -14.64 8.71 -11.07
N GLU A 96 -13.47 8.11 -10.88
CA GLU A 96 -12.88 7.19 -11.87
C GLU A 96 -13.34 5.73 -11.72
N TYR A 97 -14.31 5.44 -10.84
CA TYR A 97 -14.83 4.10 -10.56
C TYR A 97 -15.20 3.28 -11.81
N ASN A 98 -15.71 3.91 -12.88
CA ASN A 98 -16.06 3.22 -14.12
C ASN A 98 -14.85 2.58 -14.84
N ARG A 99 -13.62 3.00 -14.50
CA ARG A 99 -12.36 2.52 -15.07
C ARG A 99 -11.60 1.60 -14.12
N ILE A 100 -12.15 1.31 -12.94
CA ILE A 100 -11.53 0.46 -11.94
C ILE A 100 -12.38 -0.78 -11.76
N ALA A 101 -11.78 -1.96 -11.89
CA ALA A 101 -12.44 -3.24 -11.67
C ALA A 101 -12.35 -3.67 -10.21
N SER A 102 -11.17 -3.48 -9.61
CA SER A 102 -10.94 -3.75 -8.19
C SER A 102 -9.91 -2.83 -7.55
N LEU A 103 -9.97 -2.75 -6.23
CA LEU A 103 -8.93 -2.19 -5.36
C LEU A 103 -8.58 -3.21 -4.26
N SER A 104 -7.36 -3.73 -4.31
CA SER A 104 -6.77 -4.52 -3.23
C SER A 104 -5.77 -3.66 -2.47
N THR A 105 -6.03 -3.39 -1.19
CA THR A 105 -5.10 -2.61 -0.36
C THR A 105 -4.25 -3.51 0.53
N ILE A 106 -2.95 -3.19 0.61
CA ILE A 106 -1.96 -3.90 1.41
C ILE A 106 -1.43 -2.92 2.45
N ASP A 107 -1.61 -3.22 3.73
CA ASP A 107 -1.14 -2.38 4.85
C ASP A 107 -1.56 -0.91 4.73
N ALA A 108 -2.77 -0.62 4.23
CA ALA A 108 -3.21 0.76 4.02
C ALA A 108 -3.86 1.36 5.29
N PRO A 109 -3.55 2.61 5.68
CA PRO A 109 -4.05 3.22 6.92
C PRO A 109 -5.49 3.75 6.78
N HIS A 110 -6.44 2.89 6.42
CA HIS A 110 -7.85 3.24 6.20
C HIS A 110 -8.51 3.95 7.39
N ASN A 111 -8.12 3.60 8.61
CA ASN A 111 -8.63 4.22 9.84
C ASN A 111 -7.62 5.14 10.54
N GLY A 112 -6.63 5.63 9.79
CA GLY A 112 -5.54 6.49 10.28
C GLY A 112 -4.57 5.76 11.21
N SER A 113 -3.54 6.47 11.67
CA SER A 113 -2.53 5.96 12.60
C SER A 113 -2.59 6.72 13.93
N GLU A 114 -2.76 6.01 15.04
CA GLU A 114 -2.75 6.62 16.38
C GLU A 114 -1.33 7.11 16.74
N THR A 115 -0.31 6.44 16.20
CA THR A 115 1.07 6.92 16.26
C THR A 115 1.25 8.25 15.53
N VAL A 116 0.57 8.47 14.40
CA VAL A 116 0.55 9.78 13.73
C VAL A 116 -0.23 10.80 14.57
N ASP A 117 -1.35 10.43 15.20
CA ASP A 117 -2.04 11.34 16.14
C ASP A 117 -1.11 11.77 17.29
N PHE A 118 -0.31 10.84 17.82
CA PHE A 118 0.70 11.15 18.84
C PHE A 118 1.78 12.10 18.31
N LEU A 119 2.28 11.88 17.08
CA LEU A 119 3.23 12.78 16.42
C LEU A 119 2.65 14.20 16.27
N MET A 120 1.36 14.32 15.95
CA MET A 120 0.68 15.60 15.77
C MET A 120 0.41 16.35 17.08
N LYS A 121 0.67 15.76 18.26
CA LYS A 121 0.64 16.45 19.56
C LYS A 121 1.90 17.28 19.83
N PHE A 122 2.98 17.08 19.08
CA PHE A 122 4.18 17.89 19.20
C PHE A 122 3.93 19.33 18.74
N PRO A 123 4.72 20.32 19.23
CA PRO A 123 4.61 21.69 18.78
C PRO A 123 4.62 21.81 17.25
N ASP A 124 3.62 22.49 16.72
CA ASP A 124 3.31 22.55 15.29
C ASP A 124 4.49 23.05 14.43
N ILE A 125 5.30 23.95 15.00
CA ILE A 125 6.54 24.46 14.41
C ILE A 125 7.59 23.35 14.20
N LEU A 126 7.72 22.42 15.16
CA LEU A 126 8.68 21.32 15.06
C LEU A 126 8.26 20.34 13.97
N VAL A 127 6.97 19.98 13.91
CA VAL A 127 6.45 19.06 12.87
C VAL A 127 6.57 19.68 11.49
N LYS A 128 6.30 20.99 11.35
CA LYS A 128 6.50 21.72 10.08
C LYS A 128 7.97 21.76 9.67
N LEU A 129 8.90 21.94 10.62
CA LEU A 129 10.32 22.00 10.33
C LEU A 129 10.85 20.63 9.88
N THR A 130 10.51 19.55 10.59
CA THR A 130 10.89 18.19 10.19
C THR A 130 10.26 17.81 8.86
N GLY A 131 8.99 18.19 8.64
CA GLY A 131 8.31 18.01 7.36
C GLY A 131 9.05 18.69 6.20
N LYS A 132 9.46 19.96 6.35
CA LYS A 132 10.24 20.67 5.32
C LYS A 132 11.58 20.02 4.99
N ILE A 133 12.26 19.46 6.00
CA ILE A 133 13.52 18.73 5.78
C ILE A 133 13.24 17.47 4.94
N THR A 134 12.22 16.71 5.30
CA THR A 134 11.80 15.54 4.52
C THR A 134 11.39 15.93 3.10
N ASP A 135 10.61 16.99 2.94
CA ASP A 135 10.15 17.47 1.64
C ASP A 135 11.31 17.85 0.72
N PHE A 136 12.34 18.50 1.25
CA PHE A 136 13.54 18.81 0.50
C PHE A 136 14.24 17.55 -0.03
N PHE A 137 14.41 16.51 0.82
CA PHE A 137 14.98 15.24 0.39
C PHE A 137 14.10 14.49 -0.61
N MET A 138 12.78 14.53 -0.45
CA MET A 138 11.84 13.89 -1.38
C MET A 138 11.86 14.59 -2.74
N TYR A 139 11.93 15.92 -2.76
CA TYR A 139 12.08 16.70 -3.97
C TYR A 139 13.36 16.34 -4.73
N ILE A 140 14.51 16.23 -4.03
CA ILE A 140 15.78 15.77 -4.62
C ILE A 140 15.64 14.35 -5.20
N GLN A 141 14.84 13.49 -4.57
CA GLN A 141 14.56 12.13 -5.04
C GLN A 141 13.51 12.07 -6.17
N GLY A 142 12.96 13.22 -6.55
CA GLY A 142 12.13 13.44 -7.72
C GLY A 142 10.66 13.76 -7.44
N ASP A 143 10.24 13.93 -6.17
CA ASP A 143 8.89 14.42 -5.85
C ASP A 143 8.69 15.80 -6.48
N ARG A 144 7.57 15.96 -7.18
CA ARG A 144 7.22 17.23 -7.83
C ARG A 144 6.77 18.25 -6.81
N LYS A 145 5.96 17.80 -5.84
CA LYS A 145 5.36 18.67 -4.82
C LYS A 145 5.17 17.90 -3.49
N PRO A 146 6.27 17.56 -2.79
CA PRO A 146 6.17 16.91 -1.50
C PRO A 146 5.59 17.87 -0.43
N ASP A 147 4.77 17.34 0.48
CA ASP A 147 4.12 18.08 1.57
C ASP A 147 3.92 17.16 2.80
N SER A 148 5.01 16.82 3.49
CA SER A 148 5.03 15.89 4.62
C SER A 148 4.06 16.29 5.72
N TYR A 149 3.99 17.59 6.03
CA TYR A 149 3.15 18.08 7.11
C TYR A 149 1.67 17.82 6.82
N ARG A 150 1.22 18.12 5.60
CA ARG A 150 -0.15 17.76 5.20
C ARG A 150 -0.35 16.26 5.15
N VAL A 151 0.61 15.50 4.64
CA VAL A 151 0.51 14.03 4.61
C VAL A 151 0.32 13.46 6.02
N PHE A 152 1.06 13.94 7.02
CA PHE A 152 0.85 13.50 8.41
C PHE A 152 -0.55 13.87 8.91
N HIS A 153 -1.01 15.10 8.67
CA HIS A 153 -2.37 15.51 9.03
C HIS A 153 -3.44 14.63 8.34
N GLU A 154 -3.25 14.31 7.06
CA GLU A 154 -4.14 13.46 6.27
C GLU A 154 -4.15 12.00 6.73
N LEU A 155 -3.17 11.55 7.53
CA LEU A 155 -3.10 10.19 8.07
C LEU A 155 -3.53 10.08 9.55
N THR A 156 -3.98 11.19 10.15
CA THR A 156 -4.60 11.18 11.48
C THR A 156 -5.90 10.40 11.48
N THR A 157 -6.29 9.86 12.64
CA THR A 157 -7.53 9.07 12.77
C THR A 157 -8.78 9.91 12.50
N ASP A 158 -8.80 11.16 12.98
CA ASP A 158 -9.89 12.10 12.77
C ASP A 158 -10.05 12.47 11.29
N TYR A 159 -8.94 12.75 10.59
CA TYR A 159 -9.00 13.03 9.17
C TYR A 159 -9.48 11.80 8.38
N MET A 160 -8.96 10.62 8.69
CA MET A 160 -9.38 9.37 8.01
C MET A 160 -10.84 9.02 8.27
N LYS A 161 -11.39 9.32 9.45
CA LYS A 161 -12.83 9.20 9.69
C LYS A 161 -13.65 10.07 8.75
N LYS A 162 -13.26 11.34 8.56
CA LYS A 162 -13.91 12.24 7.60
C LYS A 162 -13.72 11.74 6.17
N PHE A 163 -12.49 11.41 5.79
CA PHE A 163 -12.16 10.86 4.47
C PHE A 163 -13.04 9.66 4.11
N ASN A 164 -13.25 8.73 5.06
CA ASN A 164 -14.07 7.54 4.86
C ASN A 164 -15.54 7.88 4.57
N SER A 165 -16.09 8.91 5.23
CA SER A 165 -17.45 9.38 4.93
C SER A 165 -17.58 10.07 3.57
N GLU A 166 -16.52 10.76 3.12
CA GLU A 166 -16.49 11.48 1.84
C GLU A 166 -16.06 10.58 0.66
N ASN A 167 -15.41 9.45 0.94
CA ASN A 167 -14.92 8.49 -0.04
C ASN A 167 -15.39 7.07 0.30
N PRO A 168 -16.73 6.82 0.26
CA PRO A 168 -17.26 5.48 0.44
C PRO A 168 -16.85 4.57 -0.72
N ASP A 169 -16.93 3.27 -0.46
CA ASP A 169 -16.75 2.27 -1.51
C ASP A 169 -17.88 2.37 -2.55
N ILE A 170 -17.51 2.19 -3.81
CA ILE A 170 -18.42 2.25 -4.94
C ILE A 170 -18.87 0.84 -5.31
N PRO A 171 -20.18 0.51 -5.32
CA PRO A 171 -20.67 -0.86 -5.53
C PRO A 171 -20.16 -1.57 -6.80
N GLU A 172 -19.83 -0.82 -7.84
CA GLU A 172 -19.33 -1.32 -9.12
C GLU A 172 -17.84 -1.73 -9.10
N VAL A 173 -17.13 -1.46 -8.01
CA VAL A 173 -15.72 -1.79 -7.81
C VAL A 173 -15.61 -2.84 -6.72
N TYR A 174 -14.83 -3.91 -6.96
CA TYR A 174 -14.54 -4.89 -5.93
C TYR A 174 -13.44 -4.36 -4.98
N TYR A 175 -13.70 -4.35 -3.67
CA TYR A 175 -12.72 -3.95 -2.67
C TYR A 175 -12.32 -5.13 -1.80
N GLN A 176 -11.03 -5.19 -1.46
CA GLN A 176 -10.51 -6.06 -0.41
C GLN A 176 -9.28 -5.42 0.23
N SER A 177 -9.00 -5.80 1.47
CA SER A 177 -7.86 -5.28 2.22
C SER A 177 -7.13 -6.39 2.96
N PHE A 178 -5.81 -6.24 3.07
CA PHE A 178 -4.91 -7.20 3.69
C PHE A 178 -3.98 -6.44 4.65
N GLY A 179 -3.64 -7.08 5.75
CA GLY A 179 -2.63 -6.57 6.67
C GLY A 179 -1.53 -7.59 6.92
N PHE A 180 -0.33 -7.12 7.22
CA PHE A 180 0.81 -7.92 7.63
C PHE A 180 1.23 -7.57 9.06
N ARG A 181 1.97 -8.47 9.72
CA ARG A 181 2.53 -8.20 11.05
C ARG A 181 3.93 -8.76 11.26
N MET A 182 4.74 -7.99 11.98
CA MET A 182 6.02 -8.41 12.54
C MET A 182 5.80 -9.17 13.86
N LYS A 183 6.56 -10.25 14.09
CA LYS A 183 6.49 -11.02 15.36
C LYS A 183 7.34 -10.40 16.48
N ASN A 184 8.33 -9.59 16.14
CA ASN A 184 9.30 -8.96 17.04
C ASN A 184 10.12 -7.90 16.28
N PRO A 185 10.84 -6.98 16.97
CA PRO A 185 11.62 -5.93 16.32
C PRO A 185 12.76 -6.47 15.43
N PHE A 186 13.24 -7.69 15.65
CA PHE A 186 14.26 -8.32 14.80
C PHE A 186 13.71 -8.89 13.49
N SER A 187 12.39 -8.79 13.25
CA SER A 187 11.80 -9.22 11.97
C SER A 187 12.34 -8.40 10.80
N ASP A 188 12.61 -7.11 11.04
CA ASP A 188 13.19 -6.17 10.09
C ASP A 188 13.96 -5.06 10.81
N ILE A 189 15.25 -4.92 10.52
CA ILE A 189 16.12 -3.92 11.16
C ILE A 189 15.71 -2.49 10.80
N ILE A 190 15.14 -2.26 9.61
CA ILE A 190 14.69 -0.92 9.19
C ILE A 190 13.46 -0.51 10.01
N MET A 191 12.59 -1.47 10.32
CA MET A 191 11.36 -1.24 11.08
C MET A 191 11.49 -1.49 12.59
N ALA A 192 12.66 -1.89 13.09
CA ALA A 192 12.84 -2.25 14.51
C ALA A 192 12.49 -1.10 15.46
N PHE A 193 12.92 0.12 15.14
CA PHE A 193 12.61 1.31 15.94
C PHE A 193 11.13 1.71 15.82
N PRO A 194 10.56 1.94 14.60
CA PRO A 194 9.13 2.20 14.44
C PRO A 194 8.22 1.16 15.11
N TYR A 195 8.53 -0.13 14.93
CA TYR A 195 7.84 -1.23 15.59
C TYR A 195 7.79 -1.06 17.11
N SER A 196 8.94 -0.75 17.72
CA SER A 196 9.04 -0.59 19.16
C SER A 196 8.23 0.60 19.67
N VAL A 197 8.23 1.71 18.93
CA VAL A 197 7.42 2.90 19.24
C VAL A 197 5.93 2.57 19.18
N ILE A 198 5.46 1.93 18.12
CA ILE A 198 4.04 1.57 17.95
C ILE A 198 3.59 0.57 19.02
N ARG A 199 4.41 -0.44 19.32
CA ARG A 199 4.11 -1.39 20.41
C ARG A 199 3.97 -0.70 21.77
N LEU A 200 4.68 0.40 21.98
CA LEU A 200 4.66 1.17 23.22
C LEU A 200 3.46 2.12 23.29
N ILE A 201 3.02 2.67 22.15
CA ILE A 201 1.89 3.61 22.06
C ILE A 201 0.55 2.87 21.92
N GLU A 202 0.44 1.96 20.95
CA GLU A 202 -0.82 1.32 20.54
C GLU A 202 -1.03 -0.07 21.18
N HIS A 203 -0.02 -0.60 21.86
CA HIS A 203 -0.05 -1.90 22.56
C HIS A 203 -0.55 -3.10 21.70
N SER A 204 -0.41 -3.00 20.38
CA SER A 204 -1.01 -3.93 19.42
C SER A 204 0.02 -4.49 18.43
N ASP A 205 -0.28 -5.64 17.81
CA ASP A 205 0.52 -6.18 16.71
C ASP A 205 0.58 -5.19 15.53
N THR A 206 1.74 -5.12 14.88
CA THR A 206 2.02 -4.14 13.82
C THR A 206 2.98 -4.72 12.78
N ASP A 207 2.89 -4.25 11.54
CA ASP A 207 3.88 -4.44 10.47
C ASP A 207 5.15 -3.57 10.65
N GLY A 208 5.21 -2.77 11.71
CA GLY A 208 6.27 -1.80 11.97
C GLY A 208 5.87 -0.34 11.72
N LEU A 209 4.74 -0.06 11.06
CA LEU A 209 4.20 1.29 10.85
C LEU A 209 2.71 1.42 11.19
N LEU A 210 1.94 0.35 11.03
CA LEU A 210 0.50 0.33 11.18
C LEU A 210 0.05 -0.89 11.95
N THR A 211 -1.08 -0.75 12.65
CA THR A 211 -1.75 -1.82 13.37
C THR A 211 -2.94 -2.33 12.55
N GLU A 212 -3.44 -3.52 12.90
CA GLU A 212 -4.62 -4.11 12.26
C GLU A 212 -5.83 -3.15 12.25
N ARG A 213 -6.02 -2.36 13.32
CA ARG A 213 -7.08 -1.34 13.40
C ARG A 213 -6.99 -0.36 12.23
N ALA A 214 -5.79 0.14 11.94
CA ALA A 214 -5.55 1.08 10.85
C ALA A 214 -5.87 0.43 9.49
N MET A 215 -5.56 -0.86 9.33
CA MET A 215 -5.63 -1.60 8.06
C MET A 215 -7.01 -2.12 7.68
N ARG A 216 -7.88 -2.40 8.66
CA ARG A 216 -9.20 -2.99 8.42
C ARG A 216 -10.07 -2.10 7.54
N TRP A 217 -10.39 -2.57 6.35
CA TRP A 217 -11.37 -1.99 5.43
C TRP A 217 -12.15 -3.09 4.72
N THR A 218 -13.19 -2.77 3.98
CA THR A 218 -14.07 -3.69 3.24
C THR A 218 -13.42 -4.99 2.77
N ASN A 219 -14.12 -6.11 3.02
CA ASN A 219 -13.64 -7.47 2.77
C ASN A 219 -12.22 -7.71 3.29
N PHE A 220 -11.95 -7.31 4.54
CA PHE A 220 -10.64 -7.54 5.17
C PHE A 220 -10.33 -9.04 5.22
N ARG A 221 -9.25 -9.43 4.54
CA ARG A 221 -8.85 -10.82 4.31
C ARG A 221 -7.99 -11.39 5.44
N GLY A 222 -7.49 -10.54 6.35
CA GLY A 222 -6.81 -10.98 7.57
C GLY A 222 -5.43 -10.34 7.77
N MET A 223 -4.80 -10.73 8.90
CA MET A 223 -3.45 -10.32 9.29
C MET A 223 -2.45 -11.46 9.06
N TYR A 224 -1.63 -11.32 8.03
CA TYR A 224 -0.68 -12.32 7.59
C TYR A 224 0.69 -12.18 8.27
N THR A 225 1.40 -13.29 8.43
CA THR A 225 2.76 -13.32 9.00
C THR A 225 3.58 -14.44 8.34
N SER A 226 4.90 -14.49 8.59
CA SER A 226 5.70 -15.64 8.17
C SER A 226 5.52 -16.85 9.10
N PRO A 227 5.71 -18.09 8.62
CA PRO A 227 5.71 -19.31 9.46
C PRO A 227 6.85 -19.39 10.49
N GLU A 228 7.88 -18.54 10.34
CA GLU A 228 9.08 -18.59 11.18
C GLU A 228 9.07 -17.54 12.29
N ARG A 229 10.20 -17.40 13.01
CA ARG A 229 10.34 -16.44 14.12
C ARG A 229 10.26 -14.99 13.67
N ARG A 230 10.52 -14.69 12.40
CA ARG A 230 10.30 -13.36 11.85
C ARG A 230 8.83 -13.18 11.48
N GLY A 231 8.30 -11.97 11.56
CA GLY A 231 7.07 -11.61 10.87
C GLY A 231 7.35 -10.93 9.53
N ILE A 232 6.30 -10.36 8.96
CA ILE A 232 6.32 -9.60 7.70
C ILE A 232 6.19 -8.12 8.07
N SER A 233 7.18 -7.33 7.68
CA SER A 233 7.17 -5.88 7.92
C SER A 233 6.46 -5.11 6.81
N HIS A 234 6.16 -3.84 7.06
CA HIS A 234 5.60 -2.91 6.08
C HIS A 234 6.48 -2.83 4.81
N CYS A 235 7.81 -2.92 4.98
CA CYS A 235 8.74 -2.96 3.85
C CYS A 235 8.79 -4.32 3.14
N ASP A 236 8.54 -5.41 3.87
CA ASP A 236 8.49 -6.74 3.28
C ASP A 236 7.24 -6.97 2.43
N ALA A 237 6.13 -6.30 2.76
CA ALA A 237 4.89 -6.35 2.00
C ALA A 237 5.06 -5.95 0.52
N THR A 238 6.15 -5.25 0.19
CA THR A 238 6.51 -4.83 -1.17
C THR A 238 7.81 -5.47 -1.66
N ASP A 239 8.27 -6.52 -0.97
CA ASP A 239 9.49 -7.27 -1.29
C ASP A 239 10.78 -6.44 -1.27
N LEU A 240 10.91 -5.46 -0.36
CA LEU A 240 12.09 -4.58 -0.30
C LEU A 240 13.41 -5.37 -0.18
N ARG A 241 13.40 -6.47 0.59
CA ARG A 241 14.59 -7.33 0.80
C ARG A 241 14.81 -8.37 -0.29
N ARG A 242 13.90 -8.49 -1.26
CA ARG A 242 14.03 -9.37 -2.44
C ARG A 242 14.35 -10.82 -2.10
N ARG A 243 13.73 -11.34 -1.05
CA ARG A 243 13.95 -12.72 -0.56
C ARG A 243 12.72 -13.27 0.15
N ALA A 244 12.52 -14.58 0.05
CA ALA A 244 11.54 -15.29 0.85
C ALA A 244 11.73 -15.05 2.36
N PHE A 245 10.63 -15.08 3.10
CA PHE A 245 10.61 -14.93 4.55
C PHE A 245 11.02 -16.21 5.27
N SER A 246 10.63 -17.35 4.73
CA SER A 246 10.90 -18.67 5.29
C SER A 246 11.01 -19.72 4.18
N LYS A 247 11.76 -20.79 4.45
CA LYS A 247 11.75 -22.02 3.63
C LYS A 247 10.69 -23.02 4.07
N LYS A 248 10.08 -22.82 5.25
CA LYS A 248 9.00 -23.67 5.74
C LYS A 248 7.72 -23.37 4.96
N LYS A 249 6.87 -24.36 4.79
CA LYS A 249 5.54 -24.15 4.21
C LYS A 249 4.61 -23.47 5.22
N PRO A 250 3.66 -22.64 4.77
CA PRO A 250 2.56 -22.15 5.61
C PRO A 250 1.84 -23.29 6.29
N GLN A 251 1.48 -23.12 7.57
CA GLN A 251 0.68 -24.08 8.33
C GLN A 251 -0.79 -23.70 8.40
N ASN A 252 -1.14 -22.46 8.08
CA ASN A 252 -2.50 -21.94 8.01
C ASN A 252 -2.62 -20.87 6.93
N GLU A 253 -3.84 -20.43 6.64
CA GLU A 253 -4.16 -19.47 5.57
C GLU A 253 -3.60 -18.05 5.79
N TYR A 254 -3.20 -17.69 7.02
CA TYR A 254 -2.62 -16.39 7.36
C TYR A 254 -1.08 -16.44 7.41
N GLU A 255 -0.47 -17.51 6.92
CA GLU A 255 0.98 -17.64 6.84
C GLU A 255 1.48 -17.53 5.40
N VAL A 256 2.52 -16.71 5.19
CA VAL A 256 3.13 -16.49 3.88
C VAL A 256 4.64 -16.73 3.99
N SER A 257 5.15 -17.65 3.16
CA SER A 257 6.58 -17.99 3.15
C SER A 257 7.39 -17.09 2.22
N ASP A 258 6.79 -16.63 1.12
CA ASP A 258 7.35 -15.64 0.21
C ASP A 258 6.24 -14.67 -0.21
N ILE A 259 6.51 -13.37 -0.12
CA ILE A 259 5.56 -12.34 -0.53
C ILE A 259 5.18 -12.45 -2.00
N VAL A 260 6.09 -12.93 -2.86
CA VAL A 260 5.80 -13.11 -4.27
C VAL A 260 4.67 -14.11 -4.48
N ASP A 261 4.63 -15.19 -3.69
CA ASP A 261 3.58 -16.20 -3.77
C ASP A 261 2.22 -15.61 -3.36
N PHE A 262 2.20 -14.77 -2.31
CA PHE A 262 0.98 -14.05 -1.90
C PHE A 262 0.40 -13.18 -3.02
N TYR A 263 1.23 -12.40 -3.73
CA TYR A 263 0.73 -11.59 -4.85
C TYR A 263 0.29 -12.44 -6.05
N VAL A 264 0.97 -13.57 -6.30
CA VAL A 264 0.57 -14.51 -7.36
C VAL A 264 -0.81 -15.10 -7.05
N GLU A 265 -1.05 -15.52 -5.81
CA GLU A 265 -2.33 -16.02 -5.33
C GLU A 265 -3.42 -14.95 -5.44
N LEU A 266 -3.16 -13.75 -4.92
CA LEU A 266 -4.09 -12.61 -5.01
C LEU A 266 -4.49 -12.29 -6.45
N VAL A 267 -3.54 -12.23 -7.39
CA VAL A 267 -3.85 -11.92 -8.79
C VAL A 267 -4.54 -13.10 -9.48
N SER A 268 -4.23 -14.34 -9.09
CA SER A 268 -4.95 -15.53 -9.57
C SER A 268 -6.41 -15.52 -9.10
N GLU A 269 -6.69 -15.13 -7.86
CA GLU A 269 -8.05 -14.96 -7.34
C GLU A 269 -8.83 -13.89 -8.12
N LEU A 270 -8.22 -12.73 -8.38
CA LEU A 270 -8.84 -11.69 -9.21
C LEU A 270 -9.20 -12.21 -10.61
N LYS A 271 -8.30 -12.99 -11.23
CA LYS A 271 -8.56 -13.64 -12.51
C LYS A 271 -9.77 -14.58 -12.43
N GLU A 272 -9.84 -15.42 -11.41
CA GLU A 272 -10.94 -16.37 -11.21
C GLU A 272 -12.29 -15.67 -11.03
N MET A 273 -12.28 -14.45 -10.48
CA MET A 273 -13.46 -13.58 -10.38
C MET A 273 -13.84 -12.89 -11.71
N GLY A 274 -13.08 -13.10 -12.78
CA GLY A 274 -13.28 -12.42 -14.08
C GLY A 274 -12.86 -10.95 -14.08
N LEU A 275 -12.02 -10.57 -13.12
CA LEU A 275 -11.40 -9.24 -13.02
C LEU A 275 -10.06 -9.25 -13.76
#